data_AF-A0A956MG79-F1
#
_entry.id   AF-A0A956MG79-F1
#
_cell.length_a   1.000
_cell.length_b   1.000
_cell.length_c   1.000
_cell.angle_alpha   90.00
_cell.angle_beta   90.00
_cell.angle_gamma   90.00
#
_symmetry.space_group_name_H-M   'P 1'
#
loop_
_entity.id
_entity.type
_entity.pdbx_description
1 polymer ?
#
loop_
_entity_poly.entity_id
_entity_poly.type
_entity_poly.pdbx_seq_one_letter_code
_entity_poly.pdbx_strand_id
1 'polypeptide(L)'
;MTQELDRIPPSLALAFAPLHKRALGTAIGLACALVLFLVTALYLVRQPSPGFDLWLLNQYFYGYTVTWPGAVVGAAWGFLVGFVVGWFTAFVRNLVLAVSIFAARTRAEMTATRDFLDHI
;
A
#
# COMPACT_ATOMS: atom_id res chain seq x y z
N MET A 1 32.59 -9.84 -18.06
CA MET A 1 31.46 -8.91 -17.82
C MET A 1 30.16 -9.61 -17.37
N THR A 2 30.04 -10.95 -17.50
CA THR A 2 28.87 -11.73 -17.05
C THR A 2 28.94 -12.20 -15.59
N GLN A 3 30.13 -12.16 -14.96
CA GLN A 3 30.35 -12.72 -13.60
C GLN A 3 29.98 -11.77 -12.45
N GLU A 4 29.86 -10.45 -12.71
CA GLU A 4 29.48 -9.44 -11.69
C GLU A 4 27.96 -9.38 -11.45
N LEU A 5 27.14 -9.82 -12.41
CA LEU A 5 25.68 -9.84 -12.25
C LEU A 5 25.18 -10.95 -11.30
N ASP A 6 25.97 -12.01 -11.13
CA ASP A 6 25.71 -13.11 -10.17
C ASP A 6 25.95 -12.72 -8.70
N ARG A 7 26.46 -11.50 -8.45
CA ARG A 7 26.79 -11.00 -7.10
C ARG A 7 25.69 -10.18 -6.45
N ILE A 8 24.52 -9.98 -7.08
CA ILE A 8 23.43 -9.26 -6.43
C ILE A 8 22.82 -10.20 -5.38
N PRO A 9 22.94 -9.88 -4.08
CA PRO A 9 22.37 -10.74 -3.06
C PRO A 9 20.85 -10.86 -3.29
N PRO A 10 20.24 -12.05 -3.15
CA PRO A 10 18.82 -12.27 -3.45
C PRO A 10 17.88 -11.31 -2.73
N SER A 11 18.27 -10.83 -1.55
CA SER A 11 17.56 -9.81 -0.78
C SER A 11 17.43 -8.47 -1.50
N LEU A 12 18.45 -8.07 -2.27
CA LEU A 12 18.41 -6.86 -3.09
C LEU A 12 17.43 -7.04 -4.26
N ALA A 13 17.48 -8.17 -4.96
CA ALA A 13 16.57 -8.47 -6.06
C ALA A 13 15.10 -8.45 -5.59
N LEU A 14 14.81 -9.01 -4.41
CA LEU A 14 13.48 -8.95 -3.80
C LEU A 14 13.09 -7.53 -3.36
N ALA A 15 14.03 -6.74 -2.83
CA ALA A 15 13.76 -5.35 -2.43
C ALA A 15 13.35 -4.48 -3.63
N PHE A 16 13.95 -4.70 -4.80
CA PHE A 16 13.63 -4.00 -6.04
C PHE A 16 12.45 -4.58 -6.81
N ALA A 17 11.85 -5.68 -6.36
CA ALA A 17 10.68 -6.27 -7.00
C ALA A 17 9.47 -5.30 -6.94
N PRO A 18 8.80 -5.05 -8.08
CA PRO A 18 7.58 -4.23 -8.10
C PRO A 18 6.46 -4.87 -7.29
N LEU A 19 5.76 -4.06 -6.50
CA LEU A 19 4.56 -4.49 -5.78
C LEU A 19 3.36 -4.60 -6.72
N HIS A 20 2.63 -5.71 -6.61
CA HIS A 20 1.34 -5.86 -7.28
C HIS A 20 0.30 -4.94 -6.63
N LYS A 21 -0.04 -3.85 -7.33
CA LYS A 21 -0.94 -2.79 -6.84
C LYS A 21 -2.32 -3.32 -6.42
N ARG A 22 -2.89 -4.22 -7.22
CA ARG A 22 -4.20 -4.83 -6.95
C ARG A 22 -4.13 -5.74 -5.73
N ALA A 23 -3.11 -6.59 -5.61
CA ALA A 23 -2.96 -7.51 -4.49
C ALA A 23 -2.79 -6.78 -3.16
N LEU A 24 -1.93 -5.74 -3.11
CA LEU A 24 -1.74 -4.95 -1.90
C LEU A 24 -3.01 -4.16 -1.54
N GLY A 25 -3.66 -3.54 -2.54
CA GLY A 25 -4.95 -2.88 -2.35
C GLY A 25 -6.01 -3.84 -1.80
N THR A 26 -6.17 -5.03 -2.38
CA THR A 26 -7.16 -6.00 -1.89
C THR A 26 -6.87 -6.49 -0.48
N ALA A 27 -5.59 -6.72 -0.14
CA ALA A 27 -5.21 -7.18 1.19
C ALA A 27 -5.52 -6.12 2.25
N ILE A 28 -5.11 -4.87 2.01
CA ILE A 28 -5.35 -3.76 2.94
C ILE A 28 -6.85 -3.43 3.01
N GLY A 29 -7.54 -3.40 1.87
CA GLY A 29 -8.99 -3.22 1.82
C GLY A 29 -9.74 -4.27 2.65
N LEU A 30 -9.44 -5.56 2.45
CA LEU A 30 -10.09 -6.63 3.22
C LEU A 30 -9.77 -6.54 4.72
N ALA A 31 -8.52 -6.22 5.09
CA ALA A 31 -8.15 -6.02 6.49
C ALA A 31 -8.94 -4.86 7.12
N CYS A 32 -9.03 -3.70 6.44
CA CYS A 32 -9.81 -2.57 6.91
C CYS A 32 -11.32 -2.88 7.00
N ALA A 33 -11.87 -3.60 6.02
CA ALA A 33 -13.26 -4.04 6.03
C ALA A 33 -13.58 -4.93 7.23
N LEU A 34 -12.71 -5.92 7.49
CA LEU A 34 -12.83 -6.82 8.63
C LEU A 34 -12.73 -6.06 9.96
N VAL A 35 -11.76 -5.15 10.09
CA VAL A 35 -11.61 -4.34 11.30
C VAL A 35 -12.88 -3.51 11.57
N LEU A 36 -13.40 -2.80 10.57
CA LEU A 36 -14.61 -2.00 10.75
C LEU A 36 -15.83 -2.87 11.09
N PHE A 37 -16.02 -3.98 10.37
CA PHE A 37 -17.11 -4.90 10.66
C PHE A 37 -17.03 -5.42 12.10
N LEU A 38 -15.85 -5.88 12.54
CA LEU A 38 -15.64 -6.42 13.87
C LEU A 38 -15.81 -5.36 14.95
N VAL A 39 -15.28 -4.14 14.75
CA VAL A 39 -15.46 -3.04 15.71
C VAL A 39 -16.94 -2.70 15.88
N THR A 40 -17.69 -2.56 14.79
CA THR A 40 -19.13 -2.28 14.86
C THR A 40 -19.90 -3.46 15.47
N ALA A 41 -19.62 -4.69 15.06
CA ALA A 41 -20.30 -5.89 15.59
C ALA A 41 -20.01 -6.10 17.09
N LEU A 42 -18.76 -5.95 17.52
CA LEU A 42 -18.38 -6.04 18.93
C LEU A 42 -19.05 -4.95 19.76
N TYR A 43 -19.15 -3.73 19.22
CA TYR A 43 -19.85 -2.64 19.88
C TYR A 43 -21.34 -2.98 20.10
N LEU A 44 -22.01 -3.53 19.08
CA LEU A 44 -23.41 -3.96 19.16
C LEU A 44 -23.64 -5.05 20.21
N VAL A 45 -22.71 -6.02 20.32
CA VAL A 45 -22.83 -7.16 21.23
C VAL A 45 -22.48 -6.78 22.67
N ARG A 46 -21.42 -5.99 22.86
CA ARG A 46 -20.89 -5.71 24.20
C ARG A 46 -21.55 -4.52 24.89
N GLN A 47 -22.11 -3.59 24.12
CA GLN A 47 -22.75 -2.36 24.63
C GLN A 47 -21.89 -1.69 25.74
N PRO A 48 -20.62 -1.35 25.45
CA PRO A 48 -19.69 -0.87 26.46
C PRO A 48 -20.20 0.42 27.15
N SER A 49 -19.92 0.55 28.46
CA SER A 49 -20.23 1.72 29.28
C SER A 49 -18.98 2.15 30.09
N PRO A 50 -18.40 3.34 29.85
CA PRO A 50 -18.76 4.29 28.80
C PRO A 50 -18.43 3.75 27.39
N GLY A 51 -19.32 4.01 26.43
CA GLY A 51 -19.15 3.60 25.04
C GLY A 51 -18.19 4.52 24.27
N PHE A 52 -17.59 4.01 23.20
CA PHE A 52 -16.90 4.82 22.21
C PHE A 52 -17.91 5.50 21.28
N ASP A 53 -17.60 6.72 20.81
CA ASP A 53 -18.45 7.47 19.87
C ASP A 53 -18.37 6.95 18.43
N LEU A 54 -18.69 5.66 18.22
CA LEU A 54 -18.74 5.04 16.88
C LEU A 54 -19.71 5.74 15.92
N TRP A 55 -20.64 6.53 16.45
CA TRP A 55 -21.58 7.30 15.64
C TRP A 55 -20.86 8.34 14.75
N LEU A 56 -19.66 8.81 15.13
CA LEU A 56 -18.87 9.74 14.31
C LEU A 56 -18.52 9.16 12.93
N LEU A 57 -18.41 7.84 12.79
CA LEU A 57 -18.17 7.21 11.47
C LEU A 57 -19.28 7.55 10.47
N ASN A 58 -20.51 7.83 10.92
CA ASN A 58 -21.60 8.24 10.04
C ASN A 58 -21.31 9.59 9.34
N GLN A 59 -20.45 10.44 9.91
CA GLN A 59 -20.05 11.70 9.26
C GLN A 59 -19.11 11.48 8.06
N TYR A 60 -18.42 10.34 8.01
CA TYR A 60 -17.45 10.01 6.95
C TYR A 60 -17.99 8.96 5.98
N PHE A 61 -18.78 8.01 6.48
CA PHE A 61 -19.30 6.88 5.71
C PHE A 61 -20.79 7.06 5.47
N TYR A 62 -21.11 7.45 4.24
CA TYR A 62 -22.51 7.63 3.83
C TYR A 62 -23.29 6.31 4.01
N GLY A 63 -24.42 6.39 4.72
CA GLY A 63 -25.28 5.24 5.03
C GLY A 63 -24.81 4.38 6.19
N TYR A 64 -23.70 4.73 6.86
CA TYR A 64 -23.25 4.01 8.04
C TYR A 64 -24.11 4.36 9.26
N THR A 65 -24.64 3.33 9.91
CA THR A 65 -25.28 3.45 11.21
C THR A 65 -24.71 2.38 12.14
N VAL A 66 -24.79 2.59 13.45
CA VAL A 66 -24.32 1.58 14.43
C VAL A 66 -25.39 0.48 14.56
N THR A 67 -25.58 -0.27 13.48
CA THR A 67 -26.55 -1.36 13.34
C THR A 67 -25.90 -2.54 12.59
N TRP A 68 -26.51 -3.73 12.60
CA TRP A 68 -25.98 -4.88 11.85
C TRP A 68 -25.87 -4.61 10.33
N PRO A 69 -26.89 -4.02 9.65
CA PRO A 69 -26.73 -3.59 8.26
C PRO A 69 -25.66 -2.51 8.10
N GLY A 70 -25.58 -1.56 9.04
CA GLY A 70 -24.57 -0.51 9.04
C GLY A 70 -23.14 -1.04 9.22
N ALA A 71 -22.93 -2.17 9.91
CA ALA A 71 -21.64 -2.84 9.98
C ALA A 71 -21.16 -3.34 8.60
N VAL A 72 -22.08 -3.83 7.76
CA VAL A 72 -21.78 -4.24 6.38
C VAL A 72 -21.46 -3.02 5.51
N VAL A 73 -22.20 -1.92 5.68
CA VAL A 73 -21.90 -0.64 5.01
C VAL A 73 -20.52 -0.12 5.44
N GLY A 74 -20.21 -0.20 6.74
CA GLY A 74 -18.89 0.14 7.28
C GLY A 74 -17.79 -0.74 6.69
N ALA A 75 -18.02 -2.05 6.56
CA ALA A 75 -17.08 -2.96 5.91
C ALA A 75 -16.83 -2.59 4.45
N ALA A 76 -17.87 -2.23 3.70
CA ALA A 76 -17.74 -1.79 2.30
C ALA A 76 -16.92 -0.50 2.18
N TRP A 77 -17.18 0.49 3.03
CA TRP A 77 -16.38 1.73 3.09
C TRP A 77 -14.94 1.46 3.51
N GLY A 78 -14.73 0.59 4.51
CA GLY A 78 -13.40 0.14 4.93
C GLY A 78 -12.62 -0.53 3.81
N PHE A 79 -13.29 -1.40 3.04
CA PHE A 79 -12.72 -2.02 1.86
C PHE A 79 -12.31 -0.96 0.83
N LEU A 80 -13.21 -0.04 0.49
CA LEU A 80 -12.97 0.96 -0.54
C LEU A 80 -11.79 1.87 -0.16
N VAL A 81 -11.82 2.46 1.03
CA VAL A 81 -10.77 3.36 1.51
C VAL A 81 -9.45 2.61 1.67
N GLY A 82 -9.47 1.42 2.29
CA GLY A 82 -8.28 0.60 2.47
C GLY A 82 -7.68 0.13 1.14
N PHE A 83 -8.52 -0.20 0.15
CA PHE A 83 -8.08 -0.55 -1.19
C PHE A 83 -7.39 0.61 -1.88
N VAL A 84 -7.98 1.81 -1.84
CA VAL A 84 -7.39 3.01 -2.46
C VAL A 84 -6.04 3.32 -1.83
N VAL A 85 -5.95 3.30 -0.49
CA VAL A 85 -4.70 3.53 0.24
C VAL A 85 -3.65 2.48 -0.15
N GLY A 86 -3.98 1.20 -0.07
CA GLY A 86 -3.03 0.12 -0.38
C GLY A 86 -2.58 0.10 -1.84
N TRP A 87 -3.49 0.36 -2.77
CA TRP A 87 -3.17 0.51 -4.18
C TRP A 87 -2.23 1.70 -4.42
N PHE A 88 -2.51 2.84 -3.79
CA PHE A 88 -1.72 4.05 -3.93
C PHE A 88 -0.32 3.88 -3.34
N THR A 89 -0.18 3.22 -2.18
CA THR A 89 1.12 2.88 -1.60
C THR A 89 1.96 2.01 -2.54
N ALA A 90 1.36 0.96 -3.12
CA ALA A 90 2.06 0.14 -4.12
C ALA A 90 2.43 0.94 -5.38
N PHE A 91 1.56 1.86 -5.81
CA PHE A 91 1.84 2.74 -6.95
C PHE A 91 3.04 3.64 -6.67
N VAL A 92 3.04 4.38 -5.56
CA VAL A 92 4.12 5.30 -5.19
C VAL A 92 5.44 4.55 -5.01
N ARG A 93 5.45 3.40 -4.33
CA ARG A 93 6.67 2.59 -4.17
C ARG A 93 7.25 2.15 -5.51
N ASN A 94 6.38 1.68 -6.42
CA ASN A 94 6.82 1.28 -7.76
C ASN A 94 7.36 2.47 -8.57
N LEU A 95 6.74 3.64 -8.44
CA LEU A 95 7.21 4.86 -9.10
C LEU A 95 8.59 5.27 -8.60
N VAL A 96 8.80 5.29 -7.28
CA VAL A 96 10.11 5.61 -6.68
C VAL A 96 11.17 4.63 -7.16
N LEU A 97 10.90 3.33 -7.15
CA LEU A 97 11.85 2.31 -7.65
C LEU A 97 12.19 2.55 -9.13
N ALA A 98 11.21 2.81 -9.98
CA ALA A 98 11.44 3.09 -11.39
C ALA A 98 12.30 4.34 -11.61
N VAL A 99 12.03 5.42 -10.87
CA VAL A 99 12.81 6.67 -10.93
C VAL A 99 14.23 6.45 -10.43
N SER A 100 14.43 5.72 -9.32
CA SER A 100 15.77 5.42 -8.79
C SER A 100 16.60 4.60 -9.78
N ILE A 101 16.00 3.59 -10.42
CA ILE A 101 16.68 2.77 -11.44
C ILE A 101 17.02 3.63 -12.67
N PHE A 102 16.10 4.47 -13.13
CA PHE A 102 16.36 5.38 -14.24
C PHE A 102 17.50 6.35 -13.93
N ALA A 103 17.47 7.00 -12.76
CA ALA A 103 18.52 7.93 -12.34
C ALA A 103 19.90 7.26 -12.19
N ALA A 104 19.94 6.03 -11.67
CA ALA A 104 21.18 5.26 -11.59
C ALA A 104 21.74 4.92 -12.98
N ARG A 105 20.87 4.54 -13.93
CA ARG A 105 21.27 4.24 -15.31
C ARG A 105 21.82 5.47 -16.04
N THR A 106 21.14 6.61 -15.94
CA THR A 106 21.58 7.86 -16.59
C THR A 106 22.93 8.33 -16.04
N ARG A 107 23.16 8.20 -14.73
CA ARG A 107 24.45 8.55 -14.12
C ARG A 107 25.58 7.65 -14.63
N ALA A 108 25.33 6.35 -14.81
CA ALA A 108 26.32 5.42 -15.33
C ALA A 108 26.73 5.73 -16.79
N GLU A 109 25.77 6.11 -17.63
CA GLU A 109 26.04 6.50 -19.04
C GLU A 109 26.92 7.77 -19.13
N MET A 110 26.70 8.74 -18.22
CA MET A 110 27.51 9.97 -18.15
C MET A 110 28.96 9.69 -17.72
N THR A 111 29.18 8.78 -16.76
CA THR A 111 30.53 8.41 -16.32
C THR A 111 31.29 7.66 -17.42
N ALA A 112 30.63 6.76 -18.16
CA ALA A 112 31.26 6.03 -19.26
C ALA A 112 31.69 6.95 -20.41
N THR A 113 30.89 7.97 -20.73
CA THR A 113 31.24 8.95 -21.76
C THR A 113 32.45 9.79 -21.36
N ARG A 114 32.56 10.14 -20.07
CA ARG A 114 33.70 10.92 -19.56
C ARG A 114 35.00 10.12 -19.60
N ASP A 115 34.98 8.86 -19.19
CA ASP A 115 36.15 7.97 -19.21
C ASP A 115 36.71 7.77 -20.63
N PHE A 116 35.83 7.64 -21.62
CA PHE A 116 36.23 7.55 -23.04
C PHE A 116 36.99 8.80 -23.53
N LEU A 117 36.59 9.99 -23.10
CA LEU A 117 37.23 11.25 -23.52
C LEU A 117 38.59 11.48 -22.84
N ASP A 118 38.84 10.89 -21.67
CA ASP A 118 40.13 11.00 -20.97
C ASP A 118 41.24 10.13 -21.61
N HIS A 119 40.89 9.24 -22.55
CA HIS A 119 41.82 8.29 -23.20
C HIS A 119 42.23 8.66 -24.65
N ILE A 120 41.80 9.82 -25.17
CA ILE A 120 42.10 10.30 -26.55
C ILE A 120 42.84 11.63 -26.48
#